data_AF-A0A957YYE3-F1
#
_entry.id   AF-A0A957YYE3-F1
#
_cell.length_a   1.000
_cell.length_b   1.000
_cell.length_c   1.000
_cell.angle_alpha   90.00
_cell.angle_beta   90.00
_cell.angle_gamma   90.00
#
_symmetry.space_group_name_H-M   'P 1'
#
loop_
_entity.id
_entity.type
_entity.pdbx_description
1 polymer ?
#
loop_
_entity_poly.entity_id
_entity_poly.type
_entity_poly.pdbx_seq_one_letter_code
_entity_poly.pdbx_strand_id
1 'polypeptide(L)'
;GWYVETFGKENFYIELQEHSIPELIPVNKSLVPWADKFGIGLLATNDVHYVKAEDADPHEMLLCVQTGESIKSDKRMRLSDQSYFLKSREQMEATFRPYIDLPASAFDNSLRIAEMCDVDLEDDQYHLPDIEIPEGHTYTTYLRQVTEEGMERLYGERAKTTELQERKERELGVIAKMGFDVYFLIVADLCNFARSRNIWWNVRGSGAGSLVAYCTGITGLDPLKNNLIFERFLNPARVTMPDFDLDFPDDQREEMIRYTIDKYGDDQVAQIVTFGRMKARAAIRDVGRAQEVPLHEVDRIAKLIPAIPGKPVTIKDVMTEGHEFYNPELVDLYKKESWV
;
A
#
# COMPACT_ATOMS: atom_id res chain seq x y z
N GLY A 1 26.55 21.87 20.71
CA GLY A 1 25.09 22.11 20.74
C GLY A 1 24.43 20.79 20.43
N TRP A 2 23.38 20.41 21.16
CA TRP A 2 22.86 19.04 21.20
C TRP A 2 22.71 18.39 19.82
N TYR A 3 22.04 19.04 18.86
CA TYR A 3 21.83 18.48 17.51
C TYR A 3 23.14 18.14 16.77
N VAL A 4 24.14 19.01 16.84
CA VAL A 4 25.44 18.79 16.19
C VAL A 4 26.21 17.65 16.85
N GLU A 5 26.08 17.49 18.18
CA GLU A 5 26.69 16.40 18.93
C GLU A 5 26.00 15.06 18.64
N THR A 6 24.69 15.06 18.44
CA THR A 6 23.88 13.86 18.19
C THR A 6 23.99 13.37 16.75
N PHE A 7 23.80 14.26 15.76
CA PHE A 7 23.74 13.87 14.34
C PHE A 7 25.10 13.97 13.65
N GLY A 8 26.03 14.75 14.20
CA GLY A 8 27.31 15.06 13.57
C GLY A 8 27.19 16.24 12.59
N LYS A 9 28.29 16.99 12.43
CA LYS A 9 28.33 18.21 11.60
C LYS A 9 28.01 17.98 10.13
N GLU A 10 28.31 16.79 9.61
CA GLU A 10 28.10 16.42 8.21
C GLU A 10 26.65 15.99 7.92
N ASN A 11 25.85 15.68 8.95
CA ASN A 11 24.48 15.17 8.82
C ASN A 11 23.43 16.11 9.41
N PHE A 12 23.84 17.29 9.89
CA PHE A 12 22.93 18.30 10.41
C PHE A 12 23.07 19.59 9.61
N TYR A 13 21.97 20.03 9.03
CA TYR A 13 21.89 21.24 8.21
C TYR A 13 20.90 22.21 8.81
N ILE A 14 21.15 23.50 8.62
CA ILE A 14 20.15 24.54 8.89
C ILE A 14 19.27 24.65 7.65
N GLU A 15 18.03 24.22 7.79
CA GLU A 15 17.02 24.37 6.77
C GLU A 15 16.55 25.83 6.67
N LEU A 16 16.48 26.34 5.44
CA LEU A 16 15.99 27.67 5.10
C LEU A 16 14.84 27.53 4.09
N GLN A 17 13.70 28.11 4.43
CA GLN A 17 12.51 28.16 3.58
C GLN A 17 12.08 29.62 3.43
N GLU A 18 11.46 29.98 2.31
CA GLU A 18 10.97 31.33 2.08
C GLU A 18 9.66 31.32 1.30
N HIS A 19 8.64 31.90 1.94
CA HIS A 19 7.27 32.05 1.47
C HIS A 19 6.77 33.42 1.96
N SER A 20 5.55 33.84 1.61
CA SER A 20 4.95 35.09 2.11
C SER A 20 4.54 34.99 3.60
N ILE A 21 5.48 34.67 4.48
CA ILE A 21 5.36 34.58 5.92
C ILE A 21 6.32 35.62 6.53
N PRO A 22 5.82 36.70 7.13
CA PRO A 22 6.65 37.81 7.63
C PRO A 22 7.77 37.40 8.58
N GLU A 23 7.57 36.32 9.32
CA GLU A 23 8.50 35.78 10.31
C GLU A 23 9.69 35.03 9.69
N LEU A 24 9.58 34.52 8.45
CA LEU A 24 10.67 33.74 7.84
C LEU A 24 11.90 34.60 7.56
N ILE A 25 11.73 35.84 7.09
CA ILE A 25 12.84 36.75 6.79
C ILE A 25 13.76 36.99 8.02
N PRO A 26 13.26 37.42 9.20
CA PRO A 26 14.11 37.61 10.37
C PRO A 26 14.67 36.28 10.91
N VAL A 27 13.94 35.17 10.79
CA VAL A 27 14.43 33.83 11.18
C VAL A 27 15.61 33.42 10.30
N ASN A 28 15.45 33.46 8.98
CA ASN A 28 16.50 33.12 8.00
C ASN A 28 17.77 33.95 8.23
N LYS A 29 17.63 35.27 8.44
CA LYS A 29 18.76 36.18 8.75
C LYS A 29 19.48 35.83 10.05
N SER A 30 18.76 35.29 11.03
CA SER A 30 19.32 34.89 12.33
C SER A 30 20.00 33.51 12.26
N LEU A 31 19.50 32.63 11.40
CA LEU A 31 19.98 31.26 11.22
C LEU A 31 21.24 31.17 10.35
N VAL A 32 21.37 31.99 9.30
CA VAL A 32 22.53 31.94 8.41
C VAL A 32 23.88 32.04 9.13
N PRO A 33 24.10 32.98 10.08
CA PRO A 33 25.35 33.06 10.83
C PRO A 33 25.65 31.82 11.70
N TRP A 34 24.64 31.00 12.00
CA TRP A 34 24.85 29.80 12.81
C TRP A 34 25.55 28.69 12.02
N ALA A 35 25.40 28.67 10.70
CA ALA A 35 26.12 27.74 9.83
C ALA A 35 27.63 27.86 10.04
N ASP A 36 28.15 29.08 9.98
CA ASP A 36 29.57 29.37 10.22
C ASP A 36 29.96 29.13 11.68
N LYS A 37 29.11 29.56 12.63
CA LYS A 37 29.38 29.44 14.07
C LYS A 37 29.56 27.98 14.50
N PHE A 38 28.75 27.07 13.97
CA PHE A 38 28.78 25.65 14.36
C PHE A 38 29.54 24.78 13.35
N GLY A 39 29.91 25.32 12.19
CA GLY A 39 30.55 24.61 11.10
C GLY A 39 29.63 23.54 10.51
N ILE A 40 28.39 23.94 10.18
CA ILE A 40 27.34 23.09 9.60
C ILE A 40 26.82 23.69 8.30
N GLY A 41 26.24 22.86 7.43
CA GLY A 41 25.74 23.30 6.13
C GLY A 41 24.40 24.06 6.22
N LEU A 42 24.13 24.90 5.23
CA LEU A 42 22.80 25.46 4.94
C LEU A 42 22.09 24.56 3.93
N LEU A 43 20.76 24.45 4.02
CA LEU A 43 19.94 23.73 3.05
C LEU A 43 18.71 24.57 2.70
N ALA A 44 18.59 24.99 1.45
CA ALA A 44 17.40 25.66 0.94
C ALA A 44 16.34 24.62 0.52
N THR A 45 15.13 24.74 1.06
CA THR A 45 13.98 23.89 0.73
C THR A 45 12.74 24.77 0.49
N ASN A 46 11.64 24.18 0.00
CA ASN A 46 10.44 24.92 -0.39
C ASN A 46 9.13 24.34 0.15
N ASP A 47 9.21 23.38 1.08
CA ASP A 47 8.04 22.73 1.70
C ASP A 47 6.94 22.37 0.67
N VAL A 48 7.29 21.56 -0.32
CA VAL A 48 6.46 21.35 -1.52
C VAL A 48 5.20 20.56 -1.18
N HIS A 49 4.03 21.13 -1.51
CA HIS A 49 2.70 20.53 -1.31
C HIS A 49 2.01 20.13 -2.62
N TYR A 50 2.44 20.72 -3.75
CA TYR A 50 1.87 20.45 -5.07
C TYR A 50 2.94 20.56 -6.16
N VAL A 51 2.67 20.03 -7.36
CA VAL A 51 3.73 19.85 -8.37
C VAL A 51 4.01 21.17 -9.09
N LYS A 52 2.99 21.84 -9.61
CA LYS A 52 3.14 23.07 -10.40
C LYS A 52 2.49 24.26 -9.72
N ALA A 53 2.92 25.47 -10.06
CA ALA A 53 2.31 26.69 -9.56
C ALA A 53 0.79 26.77 -9.82
N GLU A 54 0.31 26.24 -10.95
CA GLU A 54 -1.12 26.19 -11.33
C GLU A 54 -1.96 25.26 -10.43
N ASP A 55 -1.34 24.37 -9.65
CA ASP A 55 -2.02 23.42 -8.77
C ASP A 55 -2.40 24.02 -7.40
N ALA A 56 -2.11 25.30 -7.17
CA ALA A 56 -2.41 25.97 -5.91
C ALA A 56 -3.91 26.01 -5.58
N ASP A 57 -4.77 26.35 -6.55
CA ASP A 57 -6.22 26.41 -6.34
C ASP A 57 -6.82 25.00 -6.10
N PRO A 58 -6.46 23.94 -6.87
CA PRO A 58 -6.81 22.56 -6.52
C PRO A 58 -6.36 22.13 -5.13
N HIS A 59 -5.15 22.53 -4.70
CA HIS A 59 -4.64 22.22 -3.37
C HIS A 59 -5.45 22.93 -2.26
N GLU A 60 -5.77 24.21 -2.43
CA GLU A 60 -6.64 24.93 -1.48
C GLU A 60 -8.03 24.28 -1.37
N MET A 61 -8.59 23.85 -2.51
CA MET A 61 -9.83 23.10 -2.54
C MET A 61 -9.73 21.77 -1.79
N LEU A 62 -8.61 21.06 -1.94
CA LEU A 62 -8.36 19.81 -1.21
C LEU A 62 -8.32 20.04 0.31
N LEU A 63 -7.69 21.12 0.79
CA LEU A 63 -7.70 21.49 2.21
C LEU A 63 -9.12 21.79 2.71
N CYS A 64 -9.92 22.50 1.93
CA CYS A 64 -11.33 22.76 2.26
C CYS A 64 -12.13 21.46 2.37
N VAL A 65 -11.95 20.54 1.42
CA VAL A 65 -12.59 19.20 1.46
C VAL A 65 -12.20 18.43 2.71
N GLN A 66 -10.91 18.40 3.06
CA GLN A 66 -10.40 17.68 4.22
C GLN A 66 -10.88 18.26 5.55
N THR A 67 -10.93 19.59 5.65
CA THR A 67 -11.36 20.31 6.86
C THR A 67 -12.88 20.45 6.99
N GLY A 68 -13.63 20.14 5.92
CA GLY A 68 -15.07 20.31 5.86
C GLY A 68 -15.50 21.79 5.79
N GLU A 69 -14.58 22.69 5.48
CA GLU A 69 -14.81 24.13 5.37
C GLU A 69 -15.17 24.54 3.93
N SER A 70 -15.79 25.71 3.81
CA SER A 70 -16.10 26.33 2.53
C SER A 70 -14.91 27.13 2.00
N ILE A 71 -14.72 27.14 0.68
CA ILE A 71 -13.74 28.02 0.01
C ILE A 71 -14.05 29.51 0.22
N LYS A 72 -15.29 29.85 0.61
CA LYS A 72 -15.70 31.23 0.94
C LYS A 72 -15.50 31.58 2.42
N SER A 73 -15.19 30.59 3.26
CA SER A 73 -14.93 30.81 4.69
C SER A 73 -13.60 31.55 4.89
N ASP A 74 -13.62 32.65 5.64
CA ASP A 74 -12.39 33.37 6.02
C ASP A 74 -11.53 32.60 7.04
N LYS A 75 -12.13 31.61 7.70
CA LYS A 75 -11.48 30.76 8.71
C LYS A 75 -10.92 29.46 8.12
N ARG A 76 -11.07 29.24 6.81
CA ARG A 76 -10.58 28.03 6.16
C ARG A 76 -9.07 27.90 6.32
N MET A 77 -8.61 26.66 6.39
CA MET A 77 -7.18 26.37 6.34
C MET A 77 -6.66 26.72 4.95
N ARG A 78 -5.64 27.57 4.89
CA ARG A 78 -4.95 27.97 3.66
C ARG A 78 -3.47 28.16 3.94
N LEU A 79 -2.66 27.94 2.91
CA LEU A 79 -1.24 28.29 2.96
C LEU A 79 -1.07 29.81 2.87
N SER A 80 0.12 30.32 3.24
CA SER A 80 0.39 31.76 3.27
C SER A 80 0.34 32.41 1.89
N ASP A 81 0.71 31.67 0.84
CA ASP A 81 0.66 32.05 -0.56
C ASP A 81 0.67 30.81 -1.47
N GLN A 82 0.84 31.01 -2.78
CA GLN A 82 0.86 29.95 -3.80
C GLN A 82 2.27 29.43 -4.14
N SER A 83 3.28 29.68 -3.30
CA SER A 83 4.69 29.37 -3.63
C SER A 83 5.15 27.95 -3.26
N TYR A 84 4.26 27.08 -2.78
CA TYR A 84 4.55 25.73 -2.26
C TYR A 84 4.59 24.64 -3.37
N PHE A 85 5.01 25.00 -4.58
CA PHE A 85 5.18 24.08 -5.70
C PHE A 85 6.63 23.60 -5.87
N LEU A 86 6.86 22.61 -6.73
CA LEU A 86 8.20 22.15 -7.06
C LEU A 86 8.92 23.18 -7.96
N LYS A 87 9.68 24.08 -7.34
CA LYS A 87 10.44 25.14 -8.02
C LYS A 87 11.68 24.61 -8.73
N SER A 88 12.04 25.25 -9.86
CA SER A 88 13.38 25.10 -10.44
C SER A 88 14.44 25.75 -9.55
N ARG A 89 15.71 25.42 -9.78
CA ARG A 89 16.83 26.06 -9.07
C ARG A 89 16.80 27.58 -9.19
N GLU A 90 16.57 28.10 -10.39
CA GLU A 90 16.52 29.54 -10.65
C GLU A 90 15.37 30.21 -9.89
N GLN A 91 14.21 29.54 -9.80
CA GLN A 91 13.07 30.01 -9.01
C GLN A 91 13.36 29.99 -7.51
N MET A 92 14.07 28.96 -7.02
CA MET A 92 14.53 28.88 -5.63
C MET A 92 15.47 30.05 -5.31
N GLU A 93 16.52 30.26 -6.09
CA GLU A 93 17.46 31.37 -5.90
C GLU A 93 16.75 32.73 -5.96
N ALA A 94 15.82 32.91 -6.90
CA ALA A 94 15.05 34.13 -7.03
C ALA A 94 14.12 34.40 -5.82
N THR A 95 13.67 33.35 -5.12
CA THR A 95 12.83 33.48 -3.92
C THR A 95 13.62 34.13 -2.77
N PHE A 96 14.87 33.71 -2.55
CA PHE A 96 15.70 34.21 -1.44
C PHE A 96 16.40 35.54 -1.74
N ARG A 97 16.77 35.78 -3.01
CA ARG A 97 17.59 36.93 -3.46
C ARG A 97 17.13 38.31 -2.93
N PRO A 98 15.83 38.64 -2.84
CA PRO A 98 15.38 39.94 -2.32
C PRO A 98 15.66 40.14 -0.82
N TYR A 99 15.82 39.06 -0.06
CA TYR A 99 15.82 39.10 1.40
C TYR A 99 17.18 38.78 2.02
N ILE A 100 17.91 37.84 1.40
CA ILE A 100 19.18 37.32 1.91
C ILE A 100 20.05 36.81 0.76
N ASP A 101 21.36 37.08 0.85
CA ASP A 101 22.36 36.54 -0.08
C ASP A 101 22.88 35.21 0.46
N LEU A 102 22.43 34.10 -0.15
CA LEU A 102 22.82 32.75 0.26
C LEU A 102 23.97 32.24 -0.60
N PRO A 103 24.94 31.51 -0.02
CA PRO A 103 25.97 30.86 -0.80
C PRO A 103 25.36 29.78 -1.71
N ALA A 104 25.99 29.53 -2.86
CA ALA A 104 25.55 28.47 -3.80
C ALA A 104 25.42 27.10 -3.11
N SER A 105 26.28 26.82 -2.12
CA SER A 105 26.24 25.60 -1.31
C SER A 105 24.90 25.37 -0.61
N ALA A 106 24.15 26.42 -0.26
CA ALA A 106 22.81 26.27 0.32
C ALA A 106 21.83 25.57 -0.64
N PHE A 107 22.01 25.74 -1.95
CA PHE A 107 21.21 25.12 -3.00
C PHE A 107 21.80 23.77 -3.44
N ASP A 108 23.13 23.66 -3.47
CA ASP A 108 23.84 22.44 -3.89
C ASP A 108 23.74 21.30 -2.87
N ASN A 109 23.61 21.62 -1.57
CA ASN A 109 23.55 20.61 -0.51
C ASN A 109 22.36 19.65 -0.63
N SER A 110 21.27 20.05 -1.29
CA SER A 110 20.14 19.15 -1.57
C SER A 110 20.55 17.95 -2.42
N LEU A 111 21.39 18.18 -3.45
CA LEU A 111 21.96 17.13 -4.29
C LEU A 111 22.96 16.28 -3.50
N ARG A 112 23.83 16.91 -2.70
CA ARG A 112 24.79 16.18 -1.85
C ARG A 112 24.08 15.23 -0.87
N ILE A 113 22.99 15.67 -0.25
CA ILE A 113 22.18 14.84 0.64
C ILE A 113 21.55 13.69 -0.16
N ALA A 114 20.97 13.97 -1.33
CA ALA A 114 20.41 12.94 -2.19
C ALA A 114 21.45 11.87 -2.60
N GLU A 115 22.68 12.27 -2.90
CA GLU A 115 23.79 11.36 -3.21
C GLU A 115 24.28 10.53 -2.00
N MET A 116 24.05 11.01 -0.78
CA MET A 116 24.37 10.27 0.45
C MET A 116 23.28 9.28 0.86
N CYS A 117 22.07 9.43 0.33
CA CYS A 117 20.93 8.57 0.62
C CYS A 117 20.94 7.35 -0.29
N ASP A 118 21.53 6.25 0.19
CA ASP A 118 21.46 4.93 -0.44
C ASP A 118 20.59 4.00 0.42
N VAL A 119 19.33 3.84 0.02
CA VAL A 119 18.33 3.04 0.73
C VAL A 119 17.66 2.11 -0.27
N ASP A 120 17.89 0.82 -0.12
CA ASP A 120 17.20 -0.23 -0.86
C ASP A 120 16.03 -0.77 -0.02
N LEU A 121 14.82 -0.63 -0.54
CA LEU A 121 13.59 -1.15 0.07
C LEU A 121 13.11 -2.43 -0.62
N GLU A 122 13.74 -2.84 -1.71
CA GLU A 122 13.36 -4.04 -2.45
C GLU A 122 14.01 -5.26 -1.79
N ASP A 123 13.18 -6.17 -1.30
CA ASP A 123 13.63 -7.48 -0.82
C ASP A 123 13.00 -8.56 -1.69
N ASP A 124 13.83 -9.23 -2.48
CA ASP A 124 13.42 -10.33 -3.34
C ASP A 124 13.17 -11.64 -2.57
N GLN A 125 13.41 -11.66 -1.25
CA GLN A 125 13.26 -12.83 -0.41
C GLN A 125 11.92 -12.85 0.33
N TYR A 126 11.39 -14.06 0.49
CA TYR A 126 10.22 -14.28 1.31
C TYR A 126 10.62 -14.53 2.76
N HIS A 127 10.08 -13.72 3.66
CA HIS A 127 10.24 -13.88 5.11
C HIS A 127 9.05 -14.65 5.67
N LEU A 128 9.20 -15.97 5.77
CA LEU A 128 8.17 -16.83 6.36
C LEU A 128 8.47 -17.01 7.86
N PRO A 129 7.46 -16.93 8.73
CA PRO A 129 7.65 -17.14 10.16
C PRO A 129 8.03 -18.61 10.43
N ASP A 130 8.85 -18.82 11.44
CA ASP A 130 9.14 -20.16 11.92
C ASP A 130 7.92 -20.79 12.59
N ILE A 131 7.80 -22.11 12.48
CA ILE A 131 6.77 -22.90 13.16
C ILE A 131 7.44 -24.04 13.93
N GLU A 132 6.96 -24.30 15.14
CA GLU A 132 7.44 -25.43 15.93
C GLU A 132 7.15 -26.74 15.18
N ILE A 133 8.20 -27.54 14.95
CA ILE A 133 8.10 -28.88 14.38
C ILE A 133 8.72 -29.92 15.34
N PRO A 134 8.27 -31.18 15.31
CA PRO A 134 8.80 -32.22 16.19
C PRO A 134 10.32 -32.41 16.03
N GLU A 135 10.99 -32.77 17.13
CA GLU A 135 12.44 -32.98 17.16
C GLU A 135 12.86 -34.06 16.14
N GLY A 136 13.96 -33.80 15.41
CA GLY A 136 14.46 -34.69 14.37
C GLY A 136 13.85 -34.48 12.98
N HIS A 137 12.89 -33.54 12.84
CA HIS A 137 12.33 -33.17 11.54
C HIS A 137 12.88 -31.84 10.99
N THR A 138 12.90 -31.74 9.68
CA THR A 138 12.88 -30.47 8.92
C THR A 138 11.46 -30.18 8.42
N TYR A 139 11.17 -28.94 8.01
CA TYR A 139 9.87 -28.57 7.41
C TYR A 139 9.46 -29.52 6.28
N THR A 140 10.37 -29.85 5.38
CA THR A 140 10.12 -30.79 4.27
C THR A 140 9.76 -32.19 4.77
N THR A 141 10.49 -32.73 5.74
CA THR A 141 10.21 -34.07 6.29
C THR A 141 8.92 -34.11 7.10
N TYR A 142 8.61 -33.03 7.82
CA TYR A 142 7.40 -32.95 8.62
C TYR A 142 6.17 -32.79 7.73
N LEU A 143 6.22 -31.92 6.71
CA LEU A 143 5.15 -31.79 5.72
C LEU A 143 4.85 -33.12 5.03
N ARG A 144 5.90 -33.87 4.67
CA ARG A 144 5.75 -35.22 4.11
C ARG A 144 5.02 -36.17 5.07
N GLN A 145 5.44 -36.24 6.33
CA GLN A 145 4.81 -37.10 7.32
C GLN A 145 3.32 -36.75 7.49
N VAL A 146 2.99 -35.47 7.70
CA VAL A 146 1.59 -35.03 7.87
C VAL A 146 0.76 -35.32 6.61
N THR A 147 1.36 -35.20 5.42
CA THR A 147 0.71 -35.56 4.16
C THR A 147 0.40 -37.06 4.10
N GLU A 148 1.35 -37.92 4.49
CA GLU A 148 1.18 -39.37 4.47
C GLU A 148 0.13 -39.84 5.47
N GLU A 149 0.16 -39.33 6.70
CA GLU A 149 -0.89 -39.56 7.70
C GLU A 149 -2.26 -39.09 7.20
N GLY A 150 -2.32 -37.94 6.54
CA GLY A 150 -3.52 -37.40 5.91
C GLY A 150 -4.05 -38.30 4.79
N MET A 151 -3.16 -38.84 3.95
CA MET A 151 -3.53 -39.76 2.88
C MET A 151 -4.12 -41.06 3.43
N GLU A 152 -3.49 -41.65 4.45
CA GLU A 152 -4.01 -42.86 5.11
C GLU A 152 -5.40 -42.61 5.72
N ARG A 153 -5.58 -41.47 6.39
CA ARG A 153 -6.86 -41.08 6.99
C ARG A 153 -7.98 -40.86 5.97
N LEU A 154 -7.67 -40.25 4.81
CA LEU A 154 -8.68 -39.86 3.82
C LEU A 154 -8.96 -40.95 2.78
N TYR A 155 -7.95 -41.74 2.40
CA TYR A 155 -8.04 -42.73 1.31
C TYR A 155 -7.92 -44.19 1.79
N GLY A 156 -7.48 -44.45 3.03
CA GLY A 156 -7.30 -45.81 3.55
C GLY A 156 -6.36 -46.65 2.68
N GLU A 157 -6.76 -47.88 2.32
CA GLU A 157 -5.96 -48.74 1.45
C GLU A 157 -5.69 -48.13 0.06
N ARG A 158 -6.57 -47.24 -0.42
CA ARG A 158 -6.35 -46.54 -1.70
C ARG A 158 -5.15 -45.61 -1.63
N ALA A 159 -4.69 -45.18 -0.46
CA ALA A 159 -3.47 -44.36 -0.32
C ALA A 159 -2.24 -45.00 -0.98
N LYS A 160 -2.20 -46.34 -1.08
CA LYS A 160 -1.09 -47.10 -1.69
C LYS A 160 -1.17 -47.20 -3.22
N THR A 161 -2.20 -46.65 -3.87
CA THR A 161 -2.29 -46.70 -5.34
C THR A 161 -1.20 -45.86 -5.98
N THR A 162 -0.72 -46.34 -7.14
CA THR A 162 0.34 -45.66 -7.92
C THR A 162 -0.03 -44.21 -8.25
N GLU A 163 -1.27 -43.95 -8.66
CA GLU A 163 -1.78 -42.61 -8.99
C GLU A 163 -1.61 -41.60 -7.84
N LEU A 164 -1.97 -42.02 -6.61
CA LEU A 164 -1.91 -41.16 -5.43
C LEU A 164 -0.47 -40.93 -4.97
N GLN A 165 0.35 -41.98 -4.99
CA GLN A 165 1.77 -41.88 -4.61
C GLN A 165 2.55 -41.02 -5.60
N GLU A 166 2.35 -41.19 -6.92
CA GLU A 166 2.98 -40.36 -7.94
C GLU A 166 2.57 -38.89 -7.80
N ARG A 167 1.27 -38.62 -7.54
CA ARG A 167 0.79 -37.25 -7.31
C ARG A 167 1.44 -36.63 -6.05
N LYS A 168 1.50 -37.38 -4.94
CA LYS A 168 2.13 -36.95 -3.68
C LYS A 168 3.60 -36.59 -3.88
N GLU A 169 4.39 -37.50 -4.46
CA GLU A 169 5.84 -37.27 -4.65
C GLU A 169 6.11 -36.08 -5.57
N ARG A 170 5.30 -35.93 -6.62
CA ARG A 170 5.41 -34.81 -7.55
C ARG A 170 5.10 -33.48 -6.87
N GLU A 171 4.02 -33.38 -6.10
CA GLU A 171 3.66 -32.15 -5.40
C GLU A 171 4.70 -31.78 -4.32
N LEU A 172 5.04 -32.73 -3.44
CA LEU A 172 6.05 -32.51 -2.38
C LEU A 172 7.41 -32.12 -2.96
N GLY A 173 7.83 -32.75 -4.06
CA GLY A 173 9.09 -32.42 -4.73
C GLY A 173 9.12 -31.00 -5.29
N VAL A 174 7.99 -30.53 -5.84
CA VAL A 174 7.87 -29.15 -6.33
C VAL A 174 7.83 -28.14 -5.18
N ILE A 175 7.07 -28.41 -4.12
CA ILE A 175 6.96 -27.54 -2.94
C ILE A 175 8.35 -27.36 -2.28
N ALA A 176 9.07 -28.47 -2.07
CA ALA A 176 10.40 -28.45 -1.48
C ALA A 176 11.41 -27.70 -2.34
N LYS A 177 11.39 -27.93 -3.66
CA LYS A 177 12.27 -27.21 -4.60
C LYS A 177 12.04 -25.69 -4.58
N MET A 178 10.82 -25.26 -4.31
CA MET A 178 10.44 -23.85 -4.27
C MET A 178 10.53 -23.24 -2.86
N GLY A 179 10.84 -24.03 -1.83
CA GLY A 179 11.04 -23.54 -0.47
C GLY A 179 9.75 -23.19 0.28
N PHE A 180 8.61 -23.74 -0.15
CA PHE A 180 7.30 -23.41 0.44
C PHE A 180 6.79 -24.44 1.44
N ASP A 181 7.65 -25.33 1.94
CA ASP A 181 7.27 -26.35 2.94
C ASP A 181 6.67 -25.70 4.20
N VAL A 182 7.35 -24.68 4.73
CA VAL A 182 6.93 -23.96 5.93
C VAL A 182 5.61 -23.21 5.70
N TYR A 183 5.40 -22.65 4.51
CA TYR A 183 4.14 -21.99 4.16
C TYR A 183 2.94 -22.94 4.23
N PHE A 184 3.08 -24.15 3.67
CA PHE A 184 2.03 -25.17 3.78
C PHE A 184 1.75 -25.56 5.23
N LEU A 185 2.80 -25.67 6.06
CA LEU A 185 2.64 -26.01 7.48
C LEU A 185 1.94 -24.88 8.26
N ILE A 186 2.29 -23.62 8.00
CA ILE A 186 1.61 -22.44 8.57
C ILE A 186 0.12 -22.44 8.24
N VAL A 187 -0.22 -22.59 6.96
CA VAL A 187 -1.62 -22.58 6.52
C VAL A 187 -2.39 -23.80 7.04
N ALA A 188 -1.75 -24.97 7.07
CA ALA A 188 -2.35 -26.17 7.66
C ALA A 188 -2.62 -26.00 9.15
N ASP A 189 -1.72 -25.37 9.88
CA ASP A 189 -1.88 -25.06 11.30
C ASP A 189 -3.07 -24.13 11.56
N LEU A 190 -3.21 -23.04 10.79
CA LEU A 190 -4.39 -22.16 10.86
C LEU A 190 -5.69 -22.93 10.62
N CYS A 191 -5.74 -23.77 9.57
CA CYS A 191 -6.92 -24.59 9.28
C CYS A 191 -7.18 -25.65 10.36
N ASN A 192 -6.14 -26.22 10.96
CA ASN A 192 -6.27 -27.19 12.05
C ASN A 192 -6.78 -26.53 13.34
N PHE A 193 -6.32 -25.33 13.65
CA PHE A 193 -6.85 -24.54 14.76
C PHE A 193 -8.34 -24.23 14.54
N ALA A 194 -8.72 -23.73 13.35
CA ALA A 194 -10.10 -23.48 12.99
C ALA A 194 -10.97 -24.74 13.20
N ARG A 195 -10.50 -25.90 12.72
CA ARG A 195 -11.17 -27.19 12.94
C ARG A 195 -11.35 -27.52 14.42
N SER A 196 -10.31 -27.32 15.25
CA SER A 196 -10.34 -27.62 16.69
C SER A 196 -11.36 -26.77 17.46
N ARG A 197 -11.64 -25.56 16.95
CA ARG A 197 -12.61 -24.61 17.50
C ARG A 197 -13.97 -24.69 16.82
N ASN A 198 -14.17 -25.63 15.91
CA ASN A 198 -15.39 -25.76 15.10
C ASN A 198 -15.73 -24.47 14.33
N ILE A 199 -14.69 -23.74 13.91
CA ILE A 199 -14.78 -22.61 13.00
C ILE A 199 -14.75 -23.19 11.59
N TRP A 200 -15.74 -22.82 10.78
CA TRP A 200 -15.79 -23.24 9.38
C TRP A 200 -14.75 -22.46 8.56
N TRP A 201 -14.12 -23.08 7.58
CA TRP A 201 -13.29 -22.38 6.61
C TRP A 201 -13.43 -22.97 5.21
N ASN A 202 -13.08 -22.19 4.20
CA ASN A 202 -13.01 -22.65 2.82
C ASN A 202 -11.80 -22.05 2.10
N VAL A 203 -11.21 -22.80 1.17
CA VAL A 203 -10.11 -22.32 0.33
C VAL A 203 -10.69 -21.81 -0.99
N ARG A 204 -10.32 -20.61 -1.41
CA ARG A 204 -10.63 -20.08 -2.74
C ARG A 204 -9.45 -20.23 -3.70
N GLY A 205 -9.76 -20.08 -4.98
CA GLY A 205 -8.74 -20.04 -6.03
C GLY A 205 -8.13 -21.40 -6.33
N SER A 206 -6.86 -21.40 -6.73
CA SER A 206 -6.17 -22.58 -7.24
C SER A 206 -5.68 -23.53 -6.14
N GLY A 207 -5.61 -23.09 -4.88
CA GLY A 207 -5.15 -23.89 -3.74
C GLY A 207 -5.87 -25.22 -3.54
N ALA A 208 -7.15 -25.30 -3.94
CA ALA A 208 -7.93 -26.55 -3.87
C ALA A 208 -7.42 -27.66 -4.81
N GLY A 209 -6.52 -27.35 -5.76
CA GLY A 209 -5.96 -28.32 -6.69
C GLY A 209 -4.80 -29.16 -6.15
N SER A 210 -4.35 -28.93 -4.92
CA SER A 210 -3.23 -29.66 -4.31
C SER A 210 -3.71 -30.85 -3.46
N LEU A 211 -3.15 -32.03 -3.75
CA LEU A 211 -3.32 -33.22 -2.93
C LEU A 211 -2.66 -33.03 -1.55
N VAL A 212 -1.49 -32.40 -1.50
CA VAL A 212 -0.81 -32.06 -0.24
C VAL A 212 -1.72 -31.19 0.63
N ALA A 213 -2.31 -30.13 0.07
CA ALA A 213 -3.25 -29.26 0.79
C ALA A 213 -4.50 -30.01 1.27
N TYR A 214 -5.00 -30.99 0.51
CA TYR A 214 -6.13 -31.81 0.94
C TYR A 214 -5.77 -32.73 2.12
N CYS A 215 -4.60 -33.35 2.07
CA CYS A 215 -4.15 -34.30 3.09
C CYS A 215 -3.79 -33.61 4.41
N THR A 216 -3.13 -32.45 4.35
CA THR A 216 -2.81 -31.62 5.52
C THR A 216 -4.05 -30.91 6.10
N GLY A 217 -5.18 -30.95 5.39
CA GLY A 217 -6.44 -30.40 5.86
C GLY A 217 -6.60 -28.90 5.61
N ILE A 218 -5.81 -28.31 4.72
CA ILE A 218 -5.97 -26.93 4.24
C ILE A 218 -7.28 -26.82 3.44
N THR A 219 -7.49 -27.71 2.46
CA THR A 219 -8.74 -27.80 1.69
C THR A 219 -9.56 -29.03 2.10
N GLY A 220 -10.88 -28.93 2.04
CA GLY A 220 -11.80 -30.04 2.25
C GLY A 220 -12.17 -30.81 0.97
N LEU A 221 -11.61 -30.42 -0.18
CA LEU A 221 -12.01 -30.93 -1.50
C LEU A 221 -10.94 -31.87 -2.08
N ASP A 222 -11.34 -33.10 -2.44
CA ASP A 222 -10.49 -34.09 -3.09
C ASP A 222 -10.14 -33.66 -4.53
N PRO A 223 -8.89 -33.30 -4.84
CA PRO A 223 -8.52 -32.77 -6.14
C PRO A 223 -8.60 -33.83 -7.24
N LEU A 224 -8.32 -35.10 -6.95
CA LEU A 224 -8.33 -36.17 -7.95
C LEU A 224 -9.76 -36.51 -8.36
N LYS A 225 -10.67 -36.60 -7.39
CA LYS A 225 -12.10 -36.84 -7.66
C LYS A 225 -12.73 -35.74 -8.53
N ASN A 226 -12.23 -34.51 -8.42
CA ASN A 226 -12.75 -33.34 -9.12
C ASN A 226 -11.89 -32.91 -10.32
N ASN A 227 -10.90 -33.72 -10.72
CA ASN A 227 -9.99 -33.43 -11.84
C ASN A 227 -9.27 -32.08 -11.73
N LEU A 228 -8.88 -31.69 -10.52
CA LEU A 228 -8.16 -30.46 -10.24
C LEU A 228 -6.65 -30.63 -10.44
N ILE A 229 -6.04 -29.59 -11.02
CA ILE A 229 -4.66 -29.60 -11.50
C ILE A 229 -3.79 -28.79 -10.53
N PHE A 230 -2.74 -29.44 -10.00
CA PHE A 230 -1.80 -28.81 -9.07
C PHE A 230 -1.00 -27.68 -9.71
N GLU A 231 -0.61 -27.83 -10.97
CA GLU A 231 0.21 -26.89 -11.73
C GLU A 231 -0.48 -25.53 -11.94
N ARG A 232 -1.81 -25.48 -11.80
CA ARG A 232 -2.57 -24.23 -11.78
C ARG A 232 -2.38 -23.48 -10.46
N PHE A 233 -2.12 -24.20 -9.37
CA PHE A 233 -1.78 -23.62 -8.08
C PHE A 233 -0.33 -23.19 -8.04
N LEU A 234 0.57 -24.11 -8.35
CA LEU A 234 1.99 -23.91 -8.17
C LEU A 234 2.72 -24.46 -9.40
N ASN A 235 3.22 -23.52 -10.21
CA ASN A 235 3.83 -23.82 -11.50
C ASN A 235 5.36 -23.96 -11.35
N PRO A 236 5.95 -25.14 -11.63
CA PRO A 236 7.39 -25.35 -11.52
C PRO A 236 8.24 -24.45 -12.43
N ALA A 237 7.67 -23.90 -13.50
CA ALA A 237 8.36 -23.00 -14.42
C ALA A 237 8.41 -21.55 -13.93
N ARG A 238 7.67 -21.20 -12.87
CA ARG A 238 7.60 -19.84 -12.32
C ARG A 238 7.60 -19.91 -10.80
N VAL A 239 8.71 -19.51 -10.18
CA VAL A 239 8.80 -19.40 -8.71
C VAL A 239 8.06 -18.14 -8.27
N THR A 240 6.81 -18.31 -7.87
CA THR A 240 6.00 -17.27 -7.22
C THR A 240 5.44 -17.84 -5.93
N MET A 241 5.36 -17.02 -4.89
CA MET A 241 4.71 -17.41 -3.65
C MET A 241 3.27 -17.88 -3.93
N PRO A 242 2.91 -19.10 -3.51
CA PRO A 242 1.54 -19.57 -3.60
C PRO A 242 0.66 -18.78 -2.62
N ASP A 243 -0.60 -18.58 -2.99
CA ASP A 243 -1.56 -17.84 -2.16
C ASP A 243 -2.79 -18.71 -1.86
N PHE A 244 -2.96 -19.06 -0.58
CA PHE A 244 -4.15 -19.73 -0.05
C PHE A 244 -5.10 -18.68 0.53
N ASP A 245 -6.04 -18.24 -0.29
CA ASP A 245 -7.17 -17.42 0.16
C ASP A 245 -8.12 -18.24 1.05
N LEU A 246 -8.04 -18.04 2.36
CA LEU A 246 -8.94 -18.67 3.34
C LEU A 246 -10.14 -17.77 3.66
N ASP A 247 -11.34 -18.31 3.45
CA ASP A 247 -12.59 -17.72 3.91
C ASP A 247 -12.93 -18.23 5.31
N PHE A 248 -13.19 -17.31 6.23
CA PHE A 248 -13.74 -17.59 7.57
C PHE A 248 -15.05 -16.82 7.77
N PRO A 249 -16.01 -17.33 8.56
CA PRO A 249 -17.19 -16.59 8.99
C PRO A 249 -16.81 -15.25 9.62
N ASP A 250 -17.53 -14.19 9.26
CA ASP A 250 -17.21 -12.82 9.69
C ASP A 250 -17.25 -12.64 11.21
N ASP A 251 -18.12 -13.38 11.90
CA ASP A 251 -18.27 -13.37 13.36
C ASP A 251 -17.19 -14.17 14.10
N GLN A 252 -16.42 -15.02 13.40
CA GLN A 252 -15.37 -15.87 13.96
C GLN A 252 -13.95 -15.49 13.47
N ARG A 253 -13.83 -14.63 12.46
CA ARG A 253 -12.55 -14.19 11.90
C ARG A 253 -11.60 -13.59 12.95
N GLU A 254 -12.16 -12.87 13.91
CA GLU A 254 -11.40 -12.25 15.00
C GLU A 254 -10.68 -13.29 15.89
N GLU A 255 -11.28 -14.47 16.08
CA GLU A 255 -10.65 -15.57 16.83
C GLU A 255 -9.42 -16.12 16.09
N MET A 256 -9.50 -16.21 14.76
CA MET A 256 -8.36 -16.60 13.93
C MET A 256 -7.23 -15.58 13.98
N ILE A 257 -7.56 -14.28 13.98
CA ILE A 257 -6.55 -13.22 14.10
C ILE A 257 -5.85 -13.31 15.45
N ARG A 258 -6.59 -13.48 16.55
CA ARG A 258 -6.03 -13.64 17.88
C ARG A 258 -5.14 -14.87 18.00
N TYR A 259 -5.55 -16.00 17.41
CA TYR A 259 -4.71 -17.19 17.36
C TYR A 259 -3.38 -16.93 16.66
N THR A 260 -3.39 -16.24 15.52
CA THR A 260 -2.17 -15.87 14.79
C THR A 260 -1.28 -14.96 15.64
N ILE A 261 -1.86 -13.98 16.34
CA ILE A 261 -1.12 -13.09 17.27
C ILE A 261 -0.51 -13.89 18.43
N ASP A 262 -1.27 -14.75 19.09
CA ASP A 262 -0.79 -15.55 20.22
C ASP A 262 0.32 -16.52 19.79
N LYS A 263 0.28 -17.02 18.56
CA LYS A 263 1.23 -17.99 18.02
C LYS A 263 2.53 -17.34 17.52
N TYR A 264 2.43 -16.23 16.79
CA TYR A 264 3.57 -15.61 16.11
C TYR A 264 4.09 -14.34 16.80
N GLY A 265 3.35 -13.79 17.76
CA GLY A 265 3.73 -12.59 18.50
C GLY A 265 3.00 -11.33 18.03
N ASP A 266 2.67 -10.47 18.99
CA ASP A 266 1.98 -9.19 18.78
C ASP A 266 2.79 -8.20 17.92
N ASP A 267 4.12 -8.27 17.97
CA ASP A 267 5.03 -7.44 17.18
C ASP A 267 5.28 -7.96 15.76
N GLN A 268 4.81 -9.17 15.43
CA GLN A 268 5.00 -9.81 14.12
C GLN A 268 3.72 -9.92 13.29
N VAL A 269 2.56 -9.64 13.88
CA VAL A 269 1.25 -9.81 13.23
C VAL A 269 0.52 -8.48 13.15
N ALA A 270 0.24 -8.03 11.92
CA ALA A 270 -0.53 -6.82 11.67
C ALA A 270 -1.50 -7.00 10.50
N GLN A 271 -2.54 -6.17 10.47
CA GLN A 271 -3.45 -6.10 9.33
C GLN A 271 -2.88 -5.19 8.25
N ILE A 272 -3.08 -5.58 6.99
CA ILE A 272 -2.70 -4.75 5.85
C ILE A 272 -3.71 -3.60 5.72
N VAL A 273 -3.20 -2.37 5.69
CA VAL A 273 -4.04 -1.16 5.51
C VAL A 273 -4.62 -1.11 4.10
N THR A 274 -5.85 -0.60 3.98
CA THR A 274 -6.46 -0.30 2.69
C THR A 274 -6.56 1.22 2.50
N PHE A 275 -5.96 1.74 1.43
CA PHE A 275 -6.07 3.16 1.10
C PHE A 275 -7.32 3.45 0.26
N GLY A 276 -8.25 4.19 0.85
CA GLY A 276 -9.41 4.72 0.13
C GLY A 276 -8.98 5.79 -0.87
N ARG A 277 -9.39 5.64 -2.14
CA ARG A 277 -9.19 6.66 -3.17
C ARG A 277 -10.45 7.48 -3.37
N MET A 278 -10.29 8.78 -3.62
CA MET A 278 -11.40 9.67 -3.99
C MET A 278 -11.91 9.30 -5.39
N LYS A 279 -13.05 8.62 -5.46
CA LYS A 279 -13.68 8.22 -6.73
C LYS A 279 -14.33 9.42 -7.42
N ALA A 280 -14.49 9.37 -8.74
CA ALA A 280 -15.00 10.50 -9.55
C ALA A 280 -16.30 11.12 -9.01
N ARG A 281 -17.31 10.32 -8.67
CA ARG A 281 -18.57 10.82 -8.08
C ARG A 281 -18.38 11.48 -6.71
N ALA A 282 -17.47 10.94 -5.89
CA ALA A 282 -17.17 11.50 -4.57
C ALA A 282 -16.41 12.83 -4.71
N ALA A 283 -15.43 12.88 -5.61
CA ALA A 283 -14.68 14.10 -5.93
C ALA A 283 -15.60 15.27 -6.31
N ILE A 284 -16.56 15.05 -7.23
CA ILE A 284 -17.54 16.07 -7.63
C ILE A 284 -18.38 16.53 -6.43
N ARG A 285 -18.82 15.59 -5.59
CA ARG A 285 -19.63 15.91 -4.41
C ARG A 285 -18.87 16.69 -3.36
N ASP A 286 -17.63 16.31 -3.10
CA ASP A 286 -16.80 16.93 -2.08
C ASP A 286 -16.35 18.33 -2.52
N VAL A 287 -15.92 18.51 -3.77
CA VAL A 287 -15.58 19.83 -4.34
C VAL A 287 -16.83 20.72 -4.40
N GLY A 288 -17.96 20.22 -4.89
CA GLY A 288 -19.20 20.99 -4.95
C GLY A 288 -19.67 21.45 -3.56
N ARG A 289 -19.51 20.62 -2.53
CA ARG A 289 -19.79 20.99 -1.14
C ARG A 289 -18.86 22.10 -0.64
N ALA A 290 -17.56 21.98 -0.89
CA ALA A 290 -16.58 22.99 -0.50
C ALA A 290 -16.77 24.33 -1.24
N GLN A 291 -17.31 24.32 -2.47
CA GLN A 291 -17.71 25.52 -3.20
C GLN A 291 -19.06 26.12 -2.78
N GLU A 292 -19.78 25.46 -1.85
CA GLU A 292 -21.16 25.77 -1.45
C GLU A 292 -22.19 25.70 -2.58
N VAL A 293 -21.98 24.83 -3.56
CA VAL A 293 -22.98 24.57 -4.59
C VAL A 293 -24.13 23.75 -3.98
N PRO A 294 -25.40 24.06 -4.29
CA PRO A 294 -26.53 23.29 -3.79
C PRO A 294 -26.39 21.79 -4.08
N LEU A 295 -26.52 20.96 -3.04
CA LEU A 295 -26.27 19.50 -3.12
C LEU A 295 -27.08 18.79 -4.21
N HIS A 296 -28.27 19.29 -4.55
CA HIS A 296 -29.11 18.72 -5.60
C HIS A 296 -28.53 18.93 -7.00
N GLU A 297 -27.85 20.05 -7.26
CA GLU A 297 -27.16 20.32 -8.52
C GLU A 297 -25.89 19.46 -8.61
N VAL A 298 -25.12 19.39 -7.53
CA VAL A 298 -23.92 18.57 -7.45
C VAL A 298 -24.24 17.08 -7.66
N ASP A 299 -25.32 16.59 -7.05
CA ASP A 299 -25.74 15.19 -7.21
C ASP A 299 -26.27 14.91 -8.62
N ARG A 300 -26.92 15.88 -9.28
CA ARG A 300 -27.31 15.79 -10.70
C ARG A 300 -26.08 15.52 -11.57
N ILE A 301 -25.01 16.28 -11.38
CA ILE A 301 -23.77 16.13 -12.14
C ILE A 301 -23.04 14.83 -11.79
N ALA A 302 -22.92 14.51 -10.50
CA ALA A 302 -22.27 13.27 -10.07
C ALA A 302 -22.97 12.01 -10.64
N LYS A 303 -24.29 12.06 -10.86
CA LYS A 303 -25.04 10.95 -11.46
C LYS A 303 -24.77 10.74 -12.95
N LEU A 304 -24.26 11.75 -13.67
CA LEU A 304 -23.88 11.65 -15.08
C LEU A 304 -22.67 10.72 -15.30
N ILE A 305 -21.87 10.49 -14.26
CA ILE A 305 -20.76 9.52 -14.27
C ILE A 305 -21.32 8.13 -13.95
N PRO A 306 -21.13 7.09 -14.77
CA PRO A 306 -21.59 5.74 -14.46
C PRO A 306 -20.95 5.17 -13.18
N ALA A 307 -21.74 4.43 -12.39
CA ALA A 307 -21.23 3.67 -11.22
C ALA A 307 -21.42 2.18 -11.46
N ILE A 308 -20.38 1.53 -11.95
CA ILE A 308 -20.38 0.10 -12.27
C ILE A 308 -19.53 -0.63 -11.21
N PRO A 309 -20.10 -1.60 -10.47
CA PRO A 309 -19.33 -2.42 -9.55
C PRO A 309 -18.13 -3.08 -10.24
N GLY A 310 -16.95 -2.98 -9.64
CA GLY A 310 -15.71 -3.56 -10.19
C GLY A 310 -15.08 -2.81 -11.37
N LYS A 311 -15.73 -1.76 -11.91
CA LYS A 311 -15.21 -0.96 -13.02
C LYS A 311 -15.16 0.53 -12.65
N PRO A 312 -14.03 1.02 -12.10
CA PRO A 312 -13.90 2.42 -11.73
C PRO A 312 -13.90 3.29 -12.99
N VAL A 313 -14.80 4.28 -13.03
CA VAL A 313 -14.89 5.26 -14.12
C VAL A 313 -14.29 6.58 -13.64
N THR A 314 -13.38 7.16 -14.40
CA THR A 314 -12.77 8.46 -14.10
C THR A 314 -13.56 9.60 -14.74
N ILE A 315 -13.36 10.84 -14.28
CA ILE A 315 -13.97 12.03 -14.90
C ILE A 315 -13.48 12.17 -16.35
N LYS A 316 -12.19 11.91 -16.60
CA LYS A 316 -11.59 11.96 -17.94
C LYS A 316 -12.24 11.00 -18.92
N ASP A 317 -12.57 9.78 -18.48
CA ASP A 317 -13.23 8.77 -19.32
C ASP A 317 -14.60 9.25 -19.81
N VAL A 318 -15.33 9.96 -18.95
CA VAL A 318 -16.67 10.49 -19.28
C VAL A 318 -16.57 11.71 -20.21
N MET A 319 -15.47 12.45 -20.15
CA MET A 319 -15.23 13.64 -20.98
C MET A 319 -14.58 13.33 -22.35
N THR A 320 -14.01 12.14 -22.53
CA THR A 320 -13.26 11.78 -23.75
C THR A 320 -14.19 11.24 -24.83
N GLU A 321 -14.28 11.94 -25.97
CA GLU A 321 -15.09 11.50 -27.11
C GLU A 321 -14.60 10.13 -27.63
N GLY A 322 -15.56 9.23 -27.91
CA GLY A 322 -15.28 7.86 -28.36
C GLY A 322 -14.99 6.85 -27.23
N HIS A 323 -14.91 7.29 -25.97
CA HIS A 323 -14.83 6.38 -24.83
C HIS A 323 -16.20 5.74 -24.54
N GLU A 324 -16.22 4.50 -24.03
CA GLU A 324 -17.47 3.76 -23.74
C GLU A 324 -18.38 4.42 -22.70
N PHE A 325 -17.82 5.33 -21.90
CA PHE A 325 -18.52 6.09 -20.84
C PHE A 325 -18.71 7.56 -21.18
N TYR A 326 -18.43 7.97 -22.42
CA TYR A 326 -18.57 9.34 -22.86
C TYR A 326 -19.99 9.87 -22.61
N ASN A 327 -20.09 11.04 -21.97
CA ASN A 327 -21.37 11.69 -21.72
C ASN A 327 -21.34 13.14 -22.26
N PRO A 328 -22.03 13.42 -23.38
CA PRO A 328 -22.01 14.76 -23.99
C PRO A 328 -22.69 15.82 -23.11
N GLU A 329 -23.64 15.43 -22.25
CA GLU A 329 -24.29 16.35 -21.31
C GLU A 329 -23.30 16.89 -20.27
N LEU A 330 -22.44 16.02 -19.72
CA LEU A 330 -21.41 16.45 -18.76
C LEU A 330 -20.40 17.39 -19.43
N VAL A 331 -20.00 17.11 -20.68
CA VAL A 331 -19.07 17.95 -21.44
C VAL A 331 -19.67 19.32 -21.76
N ASP A 332 -20.97 19.37 -22.08
CA ASP A 332 -21.67 20.61 -22.34
C ASP A 332 -21.81 21.46 -21.07
N LEU A 333 -22.15 20.84 -19.93
CA LEU A 333 -22.20 21.51 -18.63
C LEU A 333 -20.84 22.07 -18.21
N TYR A 334 -19.77 21.27 -18.32
CA TYR A 334 -18.39 21.69 -18.03
C TYR A 334 -17.92 22.88 -18.88
N LYS A 335 -18.48 23.05 -20.09
CA LYS A 335 -18.16 24.20 -20.96
C LYS A 335 -19.01 25.44 -20.66
N LYS A 336 -20.22 25.26 -20.15
CA LYS A 336 -21.23 26.34 -20.02
C LYS A 336 -21.33 26.90 -18.61
N GLU A 337 -21.22 26.05 -17.60
CA GLU A 337 -21.38 26.43 -16.20
C GLU A 337 -20.00 26.62 -15.58
N SER A 338 -19.70 27.81 -15.06
CA SER A 338 -18.34 28.15 -14.57
C SER A 338 -17.91 27.43 -13.30
N TRP A 339 -18.85 26.77 -12.60
CA TRP A 339 -18.58 26.00 -11.38
C TRP A 339 -18.41 24.50 -11.65
N VAL A 340 -18.82 24.03 -12.84
CA VAL A 340 -18.74 22.63 -13.28
C VAL A 340 -17.44 22.40 -14.00
#